data_AF-A0A1I7INX3-F1
#
_entry.id   AF-A0A1I7INX3-F1
#
_cell.length_a   1.000
_cell.length_b   1.000
_cell.length_c   1.000
_cell.angle_alpha   90.00
_cell.angle_beta   90.00
_cell.angle_gamma   90.00
#
_symmetry.space_group_name_H-M   'P 1'
#
loop_
_entity.id
_entity.type
_entity.pdbx_description
1 polymer ?
#
loop_
_entity_poly.entity_id
_entity_poly.type
_entity_poly.pdbx_seq_one_letter_code
_entity_poly.pdbx_strand_id
1 'polypeptide(L)'
;MARRRKNAGDGGLGLVLILLVMAFGVIVAVVGFLFQLAATAALYALPLAVGIALLALRDVGRHPPALSDPAGFHDGGIARSVAKLLGEKEAWTRRRREQYGRGSLEGLHLTKGSGETRFDTRGRLGRELNATLDAAETALLRIEGAVRDARLRVGADIPPWRAEFEGWVRRYAVKLAVLHGLVAFGVATVVLYVWSLARPDAAYAAQGFLLWDPLPPRVLISPLVGAAVLAYATFAVALRVHRRRLPERIDRDRAAAWLHLEARWSPHTDADDYFVADRSEIPRDEERTERRREAQQTPPDPSWHEVLGVAATASEGEIKTAYREAIKGYHSDRVATLGPKLRALAEEESKRINVAYDAARKARGFR
;
A
#
# COMPACT_ATOMS: atom_id res chain seq x y z
N MET A 1 38.28 69.13 53.67
CA MET A 1 38.53 67.71 53.35
C MET A 1 37.51 67.24 52.32
N ALA A 2 37.92 66.94 51.08
CA ALA A 2 37.13 66.10 50.17
C ALA A 2 38.06 65.55 49.07
N ARG A 3 38.61 64.36 49.31
CA ARG A 3 39.40 63.61 48.31
C ARG A 3 38.45 63.09 47.23
N ARG A 4 38.51 63.65 46.02
CA ARG A 4 37.91 63.06 44.81
C ARG A 4 38.65 61.76 44.49
N ARG A 5 38.05 60.61 44.82
CA ARG A 5 38.48 59.30 44.32
C ARG A 5 38.18 59.26 42.81
N LYS A 6 39.23 59.18 42.00
CA LYS A 6 39.16 58.95 40.55
C LYS A 6 38.84 57.45 40.37
N ASN A 7 37.60 57.13 39.98
CA ASN A 7 37.21 55.76 39.64
C ASN A 7 37.97 55.34 38.38
N ALA A 8 38.99 54.52 38.55
CA ALA A 8 39.84 53.98 37.47
C ALA A 8 39.23 52.72 36.82
N GLY A 9 37.92 52.47 36.94
CA GLY A 9 37.28 51.19 36.60
C GLY A 9 36.56 51.11 35.24
N ASP A 10 36.07 52.24 34.70
CA ASP A 10 35.12 52.18 33.55
C ASP A 10 35.79 52.09 32.17
N GLY A 11 37.07 52.45 32.05
CA GLY A 11 37.79 52.42 30.77
C GLY A 11 38.08 51.00 30.25
N GLY A 12 38.19 50.01 31.15
CA GLY A 12 38.50 48.63 30.78
C GLY A 12 37.31 47.89 30.17
N LEU A 13 36.11 48.11 30.69
CA LEU A 13 34.88 47.47 30.20
C LEU A 13 34.52 47.94 28.78
N GLY A 14 34.68 49.23 28.48
CA GLY A 14 34.45 49.77 27.14
C GLY A 14 35.43 49.21 26.10
N LEU A 15 36.71 49.06 26.46
CA LEU A 15 37.73 48.49 25.57
C LEU A 15 37.50 47.00 25.30
N VAL A 16 37.09 46.23 26.31
CA VAL A 16 36.71 44.82 26.15
C VAL A 16 35.49 44.66 25.24
N LEU A 17 34.47 45.51 25.38
CA LEU A 17 33.29 45.47 24.51
C LEU A 17 33.63 45.78 23.04
N ILE A 18 34.47 46.79 22.80
CA ILE A 18 34.94 47.14 21.45
C ILE A 18 35.71 45.97 20.83
N LEU A 19 36.61 45.33 21.59
CA LEU A 19 37.36 44.17 21.12
C LEU A 19 36.45 42.98 20.81
N LEU A 20 35.41 42.74 21.59
CA LEU A 20 34.42 41.68 21.33
C LEU A 20 33.61 41.95 20.06
N VAL A 21 33.17 43.19 19.82
CA VAL A 21 32.45 43.56 18.60
C VAL A 21 33.35 43.43 17.37
N MET A 22 34.60 43.86 17.47
CA MET A 22 35.59 43.71 16.40
C MET A 22 35.88 42.23 16.12
N ALA A 23 36.08 41.42 17.16
CA ALA A 23 36.30 39.98 17.04
C ALA A 23 35.10 39.28 16.40
N PHE A 24 33.87 39.64 16.79
CA PHE A 24 32.65 39.13 16.18
C PHE A 24 32.55 39.51 14.70
N GLY A 25 32.87 40.77 14.35
CA GLY A 25 32.93 41.21 12.96
C GLY A 25 33.94 40.41 12.11
N VAL A 26 35.13 40.14 12.67
CA VAL A 26 36.14 39.30 12.02
C VAL A 26 35.63 37.87 11.85
N ILE A 27 34.99 37.28 12.86
CA ILE A 27 34.43 35.92 12.78
C ILE A 27 33.38 35.84 11.66
N VAL A 28 32.44 36.79 11.62
CA VAL A 28 31.40 36.83 10.57
C VAL A 28 32.03 36.95 9.18
N ALA A 29 33.05 37.81 9.02
CA ALA A 29 33.76 37.97 7.76
C ALA A 29 34.50 36.69 7.33
N VAL A 30 35.20 36.03 8.26
CA VAL A 30 35.91 34.77 8.00
C VAL A 30 34.93 33.65 7.63
N VAL A 31 33.83 33.50 8.37
CA VAL A 31 32.79 32.51 8.07
C VAL A 31 32.17 32.75 6.70
N GLY A 32 31.86 34.01 6.37
CA GLY A 32 31.35 34.39 5.05
C GLY A 32 32.32 34.05 3.93
N PHE A 33 33.61 34.36 4.10
CA PHE A 33 34.65 34.03 3.13
C PHE A 33 34.80 32.51 2.94
N LEU A 34 34.83 31.74 4.03
CA LEU A 34 34.91 30.28 3.97
C LEU A 34 33.69 29.67 3.28
N PHE A 35 32.49 30.19 3.56
CA PHE A 35 31.27 29.77 2.87
C PHE A 35 31.36 30.02 1.35
N GLN A 36 31.84 31.20 0.94
CA GLN A 36 32.02 31.54 -0.47
C GLN A 36 33.05 30.64 -1.16
N LEU A 37 34.19 30.39 -0.51
CA LEU A 37 35.20 29.47 -1.02
C LEU A 37 34.61 28.07 -1.22
N ALA A 38 33.83 27.59 -0.24
CA ALA A 38 33.15 26.30 -0.31
C ALA A 38 32.09 26.25 -1.44
N ALA A 39 31.27 27.29 -1.59
CA ALA A 39 30.26 27.37 -2.66
C ALA A 39 30.90 27.40 -4.05
N THR A 40 31.99 28.15 -4.20
CA THR A 40 32.77 28.24 -5.43
C THR A 40 33.39 26.88 -5.76
N ALA A 41 34.06 26.24 -4.79
CA ALA A 41 34.63 24.91 -4.95
C ALA A 41 33.57 23.87 -5.34
N ALA A 42 32.38 23.91 -4.72
CA ALA A 42 31.26 23.04 -5.05
C ALA A 42 30.76 23.24 -6.50
N LEU A 43 30.68 24.49 -6.97
CA LEU A 43 30.29 24.80 -8.34
C LEU A 43 31.30 24.26 -9.35
N TYR A 44 32.60 24.43 -9.11
CA TYR A 44 33.65 23.91 -9.98
C TYR A 44 33.77 22.38 -9.92
N ALA A 45 33.40 21.76 -8.80
CA ALA A 45 33.36 20.30 -8.66
C ALA A 45 32.15 19.66 -9.36
N LEU A 46 31.12 20.44 -9.75
CA LEU A 46 29.87 19.91 -10.29
C LEU A 46 30.03 19.08 -11.57
N PRO A 47 30.83 19.49 -12.59
CA PRO A 47 31.05 18.66 -13.77
C PRO A 47 31.72 17.32 -13.44
N LEU A 48 32.69 17.33 -12.52
CA LEU A 48 33.36 16.11 -12.05
C LEU A 48 32.36 15.21 -11.31
N ALA A 49 31.57 15.77 -10.39
CA ALA A 49 30.55 15.04 -9.64
C ALA A 49 29.49 14.41 -10.56
N VAL A 50 29.04 15.15 -11.59
CA VAL A 50 28.11 14.64 -12.60
C VAL A 50 28.76 13.56 -13.45
N GLY A 51 30.01 13.74 -13.87
CA GLY A 51 30.77 12.72 -14.60
C GLY A 51 30.91 11.42 -13.81
N ILE A 52 31.30 11.51 -12.54
CA ILE A 52 31.35 10.38 -11.61
C ILE A 52 29.98 9.72 -11.47
N ALA A 53 28.91 10.51 -11.31
CA ALA A 53 27.56 9.97 -11.20
C ALA A 53 27.12 9.23 -12.47
N LEU A 54 27.41 9.77 -13.66
CA LEU A 54 27.09 9.11 -14.94
C LEU A 54 27.90 7.83 -15.13
N LEU A 55 29.18 7.82 -14.76
CA LEU A 55 30.02 6.62 -14.79
C LEU A 55 29.51 5.55 -13.82
N ALA A 56 29.18 5.92 -12.59
CA ALA A 56 28.63 5.01 -11.58
C ALA A 56 27.27 4.43 -11.98
N LEU A 57 26.50 5.15 -12.82
CA LEU A 57 25.17 4.77 -13.27
C LEU A 57 25.14 4.24 -14.72
N ARG A 58 26.32 4.03 -15.34
CA ARG A 58 26.42 3.65 -16.75
C ARG A 58 25.69 2.34 -17.04
N ASP A 59 25.86 1.36 -16.16
CA ASP A 59 25.36 -0.02 -16.31
C ASP A 59 23.88 -0.16 -15.90
N VAL A 60 23.27 0.91 -15.36
CA VAL A 60 21.85 0.91 -14.97
C VAL A 60 21.00 1.07 -16.23
N GLY A 61 20.52 -0.06 -16.74
CA GLY A 61 19.66 -0.15 -17.92
C GLY A 61 18.23 0.35 -17.70
N ARG A 62 17.50 0.53 -18.81
CA ARG A 62 16.06 0.87 -18.80
C ARG A 62 15.18 -0.25 -18.28
N HIS A 63 15.69 -1.47 -18.27
CA HIS A 63 14.96 -2.64 -17.83
C HIS A 63 15.41 -2.97 -16.41
N PRO A 64 14.48 -3.45 -15.57
CA PRO A 64 14.83 -3.96 -14.26
C PRO A 64 15.88 -5.07 -14.39
N PRO A 65 16.59 -5.39 -13.30
CA PRO A 65 17.42 -6.59 -13.24
C PRO A 65 16.60 -7.80 -13.70
N ALA A 66 17.28 -8.89 -14.11
CA ALA A 66 16.64 -10.14 -14.51
C ALA A 66 15.91 -10.78 -13.31
N LEU A 67 14.79 -10.19 -12.91
CA LEU A 67 13.87 -10.77 -11.96
C LEU A 67 13.29 -12.00 -12.64
N SER A 68 13.28 -13.11 -11.93
CA SER A 68 12.60 -14.31 -12.36
C SER A 68 11.10 -14.04 -12.54
N ASP A 69 10.44 -14.86 -13.35
CA ASP A 69 8.98 -14.79 -13.47
C ASP A 69 8.33 -15.20 -12.14
N PRO A 70 7.47 -14.37 -11.51
CA PRO A 70 6.77 -14.74 -10.28
C PRO A 70 5.95 -16.04 -10.43
N ALA A 71 5.49 -16.37 -11.64
CA ALA A 71 4.77 -17.62 -11.89
C ALA A 71 5.59 -18.87 -11.52
N GLY A 72 6.93 -18.81 -11.62
CA GLY A 72 7.82 -19.93 -11.28
C GLY A 72 7.91 -20.25 -9.79
N PHE A 73 7.44 -19.34 -8.92
CA PHE A 73 7.41 -19.52 -7.46
C PHE A 73 6.01 -19.84 -6.94
N HIS A 74 5.03 -19.98 -7.85
CA HIS A 74 3.70 -20.39 -7.48
C HIS A 74 3.59 -21.92 -7.42
N ASP A 75 3.30 -22.45 -6.23
CA ASP A 75 2.94 -23.85 -6.06
C ASP A 75 1.42 -24.02 -6.03
N GLY A 76 0.85 -24.41 -7.16
CA GLY A 76 -0.59 -24.66 -7.29
C GLY A 76 -1.09 -25.84 -6.45
N GLY A 77 -0.24 -26.84 -6.18
CA GLY A 77 -0.60 -27.99 -5.35
C GLY A 77 -0.74 -27.62 -3.87
N ILE A 78 0.24 -26.87 -3.34
CA ILE A 78 0.17 -26.32 -1.99
C ILE A 78 -0.98 -25.31 -1.90
N ALA A 79 -1.19 -24.48 -2.92
CA ALA A 79 -2.27 -23.50 -2.92
C ALA A 79 -3.66 -24.15 -2.82
N ARG A 80 -3.92 -25.24 -3.57
CA ARG A 80 -5.16 -26.04 -3.43
C ARG A 80 -5.28 -26.66 -2.05
N SER A 81 -4.18 -27.16 -1.49
CA SER A 81 -4.16 -27.73 -0.14
C SER A 81 -4.52 -26.70 0.92
N VAL A 82 -3.99 -25.47 0.80
CA VAL A 82 -4.33 -24.34 1.68
C VAL A 82 -5.78 -23.92 1.50
N ALA A 83 -6.27 -23.82 0.27
CA ALA A 83 -7.68 -23.49 -0.01
C ALA A 83 -8.63 -24.49 0.67
N LYS A 84 -8.33 -25.79 0.57
CA LYS A 84 -9.10 -26.84 1.27
C LYS A 84 -9.07 -26.67 2.78
N LEU A 85 -7.90 -26.41 3.36
CA LEU A 85 -7.76 -26.16 4.80
C LEU A 85 -8.57 -24.94 5.26
N LEU A 86 -8.61 -23.87 4.45
CA LEU A 86 -9.43 -22.69 4.74
C LEU A 86 -10.93 -23.00 4.68
N GLY A 87 -11.38 -23.80 3.71
CA GLY A 87 -12.75 -24.32 3.69
C GLY A 87 -13.09 -25.15 4.94
N GLU A 88 -12.16 -26.00 5.39
CA GLU A 88 -12.32 -26.75 6.64
C GLU A 88 -12.36 -25.81 7.86
N LYS A 89 -11.53 -24.76 7.90
CA LYS A 89 -11.52 -23.71 8.94
C LYS A 89 -12.89 -23.03 9.01
N GLU A 90 -13.47 -22.65 7.87
CA GLU A 90 -14.81 -22.04 7.81
C GLU A 90 -15.89 -22.99 8.33
N ALA A 91 -15.85 -24.27 7.96
CA ALA A 91 -16.80 -25.27 8.43
C ALA A 91 -16.71 -25.48 9.95
N TRP A 92 -15.50 -25.59 10.51
CA TRP A 92 -15.29 -25.68 11.95
C TRP A 92 -15.70 -24.41 12.69
N THR A 93 -15.44 -23.24 12.12
CA THR A 93 -15.87 -21.96 12.68
C THR A 93 -17.39 -21.86 12.75
N ARG A 94 -18.08 -22.30 11.69
CA ARG A 94 -19.54 -22.37 11.64
C ARG A 94 -20.09 -23.33 12.68
N ARG A 95 -19.56 -24.55 12.75
CA ARG A 95 -19.95 -25.55 13.76
C ARG A 95 -19.76 -25.02 15.18
N ARG A 96 -18.64 -24.34 15.47
CA ARG A 96 -18.37 -23.71 16.77
C ARG A 96 -19.46 -22.68 17.10
N ARG A 97 -19.84 -21.82 16.14
CA ARG A 97 -20.90 -20.81 16.29
C ARG A 97 -22.26 -21.45 16.55
N GLU A 98 -22.58 -22.54 15.85
CA GLU A 98 -23.82 -23.31 16.05
C GLU A 98 -23.90 -23.89 17.45
N GLN A 99 -22.79 -24.39 18.02
CA GLN A 99 -22.79 -24.89 19.41
C GLN A 99 -23.08 -23.78 20.43
N TYR A 100 -22.52 -22.58 20.22
CA TYR A 100 -22.85 -21.44 21.06
C TYR A 100 -24.34 -21.06 20.95
N GLY A 101 -24.88 -21.05 19.73
CA GLY A 101 -26.31 -20.81 19.48
C GLY A 101 -27.20 -21.85 20.17
N ARG A 102 -26.85 -23.14 20.06
CA ARG A 102 -27.59 -24.24 20.70
C ARG A 102 -27.59 -24.10 22.23
N GLY A 103 -26.44 -23.82 22.83
CA GLY A 103 -26.36 -23.61 24.28
C GLY A 103 -27.21 -22.42 24.74
N SER A 104 -27.24 -21.33 23.97
CA SER A 104 -28.09 -20.17 24.28
C SER A 104 -29.59 -20.49 24.16
N LEU A 105 -30.02 -21.27 23.16
CA LEU A 105 -31.42 -21.66 22.98
C LEU A 105 -31.91 -22.57 24.12
N GLU A 106 -31.03 -23.41 24.64
CA GLU A 106 -31.29 -24.33 25.74
C GLU A 106 -31.13 -23.67 27.13
N GLY A 107 -30.94 -22.34 27.18
CA GLY A 107 -30.84 -21.57 28.42
C GLY A 107 -29.55 -21.78 29.22
N LEU A 108 -28.49 -22.31 28.61
CA LEU A 108 -27.20 -22.47 29.26
C LEU A 108 -26.43 -21.15 29.29
N HIS A 109 -25.91 -20.80 30.47
CA HIS A 109 -25.05 -19.63 30.64
C HIS A 109 -23.57 -19.99 30.48
N LEU A 110 -22.81 -19.04 29.91
CA LEU A 110 -21.37 -19.10 29.84
C LEU A 110 -20.76 -18.73 31.20
N THR A 111 -19.67 -19.41 31.55
CA THR A 111 -19.03 -19.26 32.87
C THR A 111 -18.00 -18.15 32.86
N LYS A 112 -18.08 -17.22 33.83
CA LYS A 112 -17.10 -16.13 33.98
C LYS A 112 -15.67 -16.63 34.20
N GLY A 113 -15.50 -17.77 34.89
CA GLY A 113 -14.19 -18.39 35.13
C GLY A 113 -13.48 -18.88 33.86
N SER A 114 -14.21 -19.09 32.75
CA SER A 114 -13.65 -19.42 31.44
C SER A 114 -13.43 -18.20 30.55
N GLY A 115 -13.65 -16.99 31.06
CA GLY A 115 -13.71 -15.78 30.24
C GLY A 115 -14.89 -15.78 29.27
N GLU A 116 -16.02 -16.39 29.66
CA GLU A 116 -17.23 -16.49 28.86
C GLU A 116 -17.06 -17.32 27.57
N THR A 117 -16.21 -18.35 27.61
CA THR A 117 -15.95 -19.24 26.47
C THR A 117 -16.49 -20.67 26.64
N ARG A 118 -16.93 -21.04 27.84
CA ARG A 118 -17.43 -22.39 28.17
C ARG A 118 -18.73 -22.35 28.96
N PHE A 119 -19.62 -23.29 28.67
CA PHE A 119 -20.90 -23.48 29.36
C PHE A 119 -20.73 -24.12 30.75
N ASP A 120 -21.72 -23.94 31.63
CA ASP A 120 -21.76 -24.60 32.95
C ASP A 120 -21.71 -26.14 32.80
N THR A 121 -20.75 -26.77 33.49
CA THR A 121 -20.48 -28.22 33.42
C THR A 121 -21.32 -29.05 34.39
N ARG A 122 -22.20 -28.45 35.21
CA ARG A 122 -23.11 -29.18 36.11
C ARG A 122 -24.07 -30.08 35.32
N GLY A 123 -24.57 -29.59 34.19
CA GLY A 123 -25.46 -30.32 33.28
C GLY A 123 -24.71 -31.23 32.29
N ARG A 124 -25.35 -32.33 31.87
CA ARG A 124 -24.82 -33.21 30.81
C ARG A 124 -24.64 -32.47 29.48
N LEU A 125 -25.62 -31.64 29.11
CA LEU A 125 -25.61 -30.86 27.88
C LEU A 125 -24.43 -29.87 27.84
N GLY A 126 -24.15 -29.18 28.95
CA GLY A 126 -23.01 -28.25 29.02
C GLY A 126 -21.66 -28.95 28.85
N ARG A 127 -21.48 -30.15 29.43
CA ARG A 127 -20.26 -30.97 29.22
C ARG A 127 -20.11 -31.43 27.77
N GLU A 128 -21.21 -31.86 27.15
CA GLU A 128 -21.23 -32.27 25.73
C GLU A 128 -20.87 -31.10 24.81
N LEU A 129 -21.51 -29.94 24.98
CA LEU A 129 -21.22 -28.74 24.20
C LEU A 129 -19.77 -28.30 24.38
N ASN A 130 -19.26 -28.26 25.62
CA ASN A 130 -17.86 -27.91 25.87
C ASN A 130 -16.88 -28.89 25.19
N ALA A 131 -17.14 -30.20 25.23
CA ALA A 131 -16.30 -31.18 24.53
C ALA A 131 -16.28 -30.95 23.00
N THR A 132 -17.43 -30.59 22.41
CA THR A 132 -17.49 -30.23 20.99
C THR A 132 -16.80 -28.91 20.67
N LEU A 133 -16.85 -27.93 21.58
CA LEU A 133 -16.11 -26.67 21.45
C LEU A 133 -14.60 -26.91 21.52
N ASP A 134 -14.12 -27.75 22.44
CA ASP A 134 -12.71 -28.10 22.58
C ASP A 134 -12.20 -28.84 21.33
N ALA A 135 -13.00 -29.78 20.79
CA ALA A 135 -12.68 -30.46 19.54
C ALA A 135 -12.60 -29.47 18.36
N ALA A 136 -13.53 -28.51 18.28
CA ALA A 136 -13.51 -27.48 17.25
C ALA A 136 -12.31 -26.55 17.38
N GLU A 137 -11.95 -26.13 18.60
CA GLU A 137 -10.79 -25.28 18.86
C GLU A 137 -9.47 -25.99 18.51
N THR A 138 -9.33 -27.25 18.90
CA THR A 138 -8.16 -28.08 18.54
C THR A 138 -8.04 -28.23 17.03
N ALA A 139 -9.16 -28.46 16.33
CA ALA A 139 -9.18 -28.55 14.88
C ALA A 139 -8.77 -27.23 14.21
N LEU A 140 -9.28 -26.09 14.69
CA LEU A 140 -8.94 -24.77 14.18
C LEU A 140 -7.44 -24.45 14.36
N LEU A 141 -6.89 -24.68 15.56
CA LEU A 141 -5.46 -24.47 15.84
C LEU A 141 -4.56 -25.32 14.93
N ARG A 142 -4.93 -26.59 14.71
CA ARG A 142 -4.21 -27.48 13.79
C ARG A 142 -4.25 -26.96 12.35
N ILE A 143 -5.41 -26.48 11.90
CA ILE A 143 -5.58 -25.94 10.54
C ILE A 143 -4.77 -24.65 10.38
N GLU A 144 -4.84 -23.72 11.34
CA GLU A 144 -4.07 -22.48 11.32
C GLU A 144 -2.56 -22.74 11.30
N GLY A 145 -2.09 -23.71 12.09
CA GLY A 145 -0.70 -24.17 12.05
C GLY A 145 -0.31 -24.70 10.68
N ALA A 146 -1.12 -25.60 10.10
CA ALA A 146 -0.84 -26.18 8.79
C ALA A 146 -0.82 -25.14 7.66
N VAL A 147 -1.74 -24.17 7.68
CA VAL A 147 -1.77 -23.05 6.72
C VAL A 147 -0.52 -22.18 6.87
N ARG A 148 -0.17 -21.82 8.12
CA ARG A 148 1.03 -21.03 8.40
C ARG A 148 2.30 -21.72 7.92
N ASP A 149 2.44 -23.02 8.17
CA ASP A 149 3.60 -23.80 7.76
C ASP A 149 3.68 -23.94 6.23
N ALA A 150 2.54 -24.10 5.55
CA ALA A 150 2.48 -24.05 4.10
C ALA A 150 2.94 -22.69 3.55
N ARG A 151 2.49 -21.59 4.14
CA ARG A 151 2.90 -20.23 3.79
C ARG A 151 4.39 -19.99 4.01
N LEU A 152 4.93 -20.40 5.15
CA LEU A 152 6.35 -20.26 5.45
C LEU A 152 7.24 -21.05 4.48
N ARG A 153 6.82 -22.26 4.07
CA ARG A 153 7.57 -23.07 3.11
C ARG A 153 7.70 -22.38 1.76
N VAL A 154 6.58 -21.96 1.15
CA VAL A 154 6.62 -21.30 -0.16
C VAL A 154 7.22 -19.90 -0.05
N GLY A 155 6.91 -19.17 1.02
CA GLY A 155 7.43 -17.83 1.26
C GLY A 155 8.95 -17.78 1.43
N ALA A 156 9.58 -18.85 1.94
CA ALA A 156 11.03 -18.94 2.08
C ALA A 156 11.77 -19.03 0.73
N ASP A 157 11.11 -19.59 -0.29
CA ASP A 157 11.66 -19.73 -1.64
C ASP A 157 11.51 -18.45 -2.48
N ILE A 158 10.70 -17.49 -2.01
CA ILE A 158 10.51 -16.20 -2.69
C ILE A 158 11.79 -15.37 -2.57
N PRO A 159 12.43 -14.98 -3.68
CA PRO A 159 13.63 -14.16 -3.64
C PRO A 159 13.33 -12.75 -3.09
N PRO A 160 14.35 -12.01 -2.62
CA PRO A 160 14.21 -10.63 -2.14
C PRO A 160 14.00 -9.62 -3.28
N TRP A 161 13.08 -9.91 -4.20
CA TRP A 161 12.80 -9.18 -5.43
C TRP A 161 12.54 -7.70 -5.18
N ARG A 162 11.86 -7.36 -4.06
CA ARG A 162 11.52 -5.98 -3.70
C ARG A 162 12.76 -5.13 -3.49
N ALA A 163 13.76 -5.65 -2.77
CA ALA A 163 15.00 -4.93 -2.50
C ALA A 163 15.80 -4.67 -3.79
N GLU A 164 15.83 -5.66 -4.68
CA GLU A 164 16.49 -5.55 -6.00
C GLU A 164 15.77 -4.56 -6.91
N PHE A 165 14.44 -4.68 -7.00
CA PHE A 165 13.60 -3.81 -7.80
C PHE A 165 13.66 -2.36 -7.32
N GLU A 166 13.47 -2.12 -6.01
CA GLU A 166 13.59 -0.78 -5.44
C GLU A 166 15.02 -0.21 -5.58
N GLY A 167 16.04 -1.06 -5.44
CA GLY A 167 17.43 -0.69 -5.68
C GLY A 167 17.67 -0.25 -7.11
N TRP A 168 17.09 -0.95 -8.09
CA TRP A 168 17.10 -0.54 -9.48
C TRP A 168 16.33 0.76 -9.72
N VAL A 169 15.08 0.87 -9.23
CA VAL A 169 14.26 2.10 -9.37
C VAL A 169 15.00 3.30 -8.82
N ARG A 170 15.62 3.20 -7.63
CA ARG A 170 16.41 4.30 -7.05
C ARG A 170 17.55 4.72 -7.97
N ARG A 171 18.38 3.77 -8.42
CA ARG A 171 19.53 4.08 -9.29
C ARG A 171 19.10 4.64 -10.64
N TYR A 172 18.08 4.06 -11.26
CA TYR A 172 17.59 4.50 -12.56
C TYR A 172 16.89 5.86 -12.49
N ALA A 173 16.13 6.13 -11.42
CA ALA A 173 15.56 7.45 -11.15
C ALA A 173 16.63 8.53 -10.99
N VAL A 174 17.74 8.23 -10.28
CA VAL A 174 18.88 9.15 -10.16
C VAL A 174 19.49 9.39 -11.54
N LYS A 175 19.72 8.34 -12.34
CA LYS A 175 20.25 8.47 -13.71
C LYS A 175 19.39 9.41 -14.56
N LEU A 176 18.08 9.20 -14.58
CA LEU A 176 17.16 10.07 -15.30
C LEU A 176 17.15 11.48 -14.74
N ALA A 177 17.18 11.66 -13.42
CA ALA A 177 17.20 12.98 -12.79
C ALA A 177 18.48 13.75 -13.14
N VAL A 178 19.66 13.10 -13.14
CA VAL A 178 20.92 13.70 -13.59
C VAL A 178 20.81 14.15 -15.05
N LEU A 179 20.27 13.31 -15.93
CA LEU A 179 20.06 13.67 -17.34
C LEU A 179 19.11 14.86 -17.51
N HIS A 180 18.00 14.91 -16.78
CA HIS A 180 17.09 16.07 -16.81
C HIS A 180 17.75 17.33 -16.26
N GLY A 181 18.52 17.21 -15.18
CA GLY A 181 19.32 18.30 -14.61
C GLY A 181 20.33 18.85 -15.62
N LEU A 182 21.03 17.98 -16.35
CA LEU A 182 21.97 18.38 -17.41
C LEU A 182 21.29 19.11 -18.57
N VAL A 183 20.14 18.62 -19.04
CA VAL A 183 19.36 19.30 -20.09
C VAL A 183 18.90 20.68 -19.59
N ALA A 184 18.36 20.75 -18.37
CA ALA A 184 17.94 22.02 -17.78
C ALA A 184 19.11 22.99 -17.60
N PHE A 185 20.28 22.50 -17.18
CA PHE A 185 21.50 23.31 -17.08
C PHE A 185 21.88 23.92 -18.43
N GLY A 186 21.95 23.10 -19.49
CA GLY A 186 22.30 23.55 -20.84
C GLY A 186 21.31 24.60 -21.37
N VAL A 187 20.00 24.30 -21.29
CA VAL A 187 18.95 25.21 -21.74
C VAL A 187 18.96 26.52 -20.94
N ALA A 188 19.02 26.44 -19.61
CA ALA A 188 19.03 27.62 -18.75
C ALA A 188 20.28 28.48 -18.98
N THR A 189 21.45 27.86 -19.23
CA THR A 189 22.68 28.57 -19.54
C THR A 189 22.49 29.41 -20.80
N VAL A 190 21.98 28.83 -21.88
CA VAL A 190 21.74 29.56 -23.14
C VAL A 190 20.74 30.70 -22.94
N VAL A 191 19.60 30.41 -22.29
CA VAL A 191 18.54 31.41 -22.08
C VAL A 191 19.03 32.59 -21.22
N LEU A 192 19.67 32.30 -20.08
CA LEU A 192 20.18 33.34 -19.19
C LEU A 192 21.33 34.11 -19.83
N TYR A 193 22.16 33.45 -20.65
CA TYR A 193 23.24 34.11 -21.39
C TYR A 193 22.70 35.08 -22.44
N VAL A 194 21.75 34.64 -23.28
CA VAL A 194 21.09 35.51 -24.27
C VAL A 194 20.38 36.68 -23.58
N TRP A 195 19.68 36.43 -22.48
CA TRP A 195 19.04 37.50 -21.69
C TRP A 195 20.07 38.50 -21.14
N SER A 196 21.21 38.01 -20.65
CA SER A 196 22.27 38.87 -20.11
C SER A 196 22.89 39.79 -21.17
N LEU A 197 22.99 39.33 -22.41
CA LEU A 197 23.45 40.13 -23.54
C LEU A 197 22.38 41.14 -24.00
N ALA A 198 21.11 40.77 -23.99
CA ALA A 198 20.02 41.62 -24.42
C ALA A 198 19.68 42.74 -23.41
N ARG A 199 19.94 42.53 -22.12
CA ARG A 199 19.58 43.45 -21.02
C ARG A 199 20.71 43.56 -19.98
N PRO A 200 21.84 44.20 -20.33
CA PRO A 200 23.02 44.23 -19.46
C PRO A 200 22.76 44.89 -18.11
N ASP A 201 22.01 46.00 -18.05
CA ASP A 201 21.70 46.71 -16.80
C ASP A 201 20.87 45.85 -15.84
N ALA A 202 19.86 45.14 -16.38
CA ALA A 202 19.02 44.24 -15.59
C ALA A 202 19.79 42.99 -15.13
N ALA A 203 20.70 42.48 -15.97
CA ALA A 203 21.55 41.35 -15.61
C ALA A 203 22.55 41.73 -14.50
N TYR A 204 23.12 42.93 -14.56
CA TYR A 204 23.98 43.47 -13.51
C TYR A 204 23.21 43.65 -12.20
N ALA A 205 22.00 44.23 -12.25
CA ALA A 205 21.14 44.35 -11.07
C ALA A 205 20.76 42.98 -10.47
N ALA A 206 20.52 41.96 -11.32
CA ALA A 206 20.21 40.61 -10.87
C ALA A 206 21.40 39.88 -10.22
N GLN A 207 22.64 40.23 -10.57
CA GLN A 207 23.83 39.65 -9.93
C GLN A 207 23.87 39.98 -8.43
N GLY A 208 23.49 41.19 -8.04
CA GLY A 208 23.42 41.61 -6.64
C GLY A 208 22.41 40.82 -5.78
N PHE A 209 21.46 40.12 -6.40
CA PHE A 209 20.52 39.23 -5.71
C PHE A 209 21.04 37.79 -5.55
N LEU A 210 21.87 37.31 -6.47
CA LEU A 210 22.33 35.91 -6.51
C LEU A 210 23.66 35.70 -5.79
N LEU A 211 24.53 36.72 -5.70
CA LEU A 211 25.76 36.72 -4.92
C LEU A 211 26.12 38.13 -4.41
N TRP A 212 26.66 38.16 -3.19
CA TRP A 212 27.25 39.34 -2.57
C TRP A 212 28.68 39.54 -3.11
N ASP A 213 29.00 40.76 -3.56
CA ASP A 213 30.14 41.22 -4.37
C ASP A 213 31.54 41.04 -3.73
N PRO A 214 32.38 40.05 -4.15
CA PRO A 214 33.72 39.85 -3.58
C PRO A 214 34.85 39.82 -4.65
N LEU A 215 34.55 40.02 -5.94
CA LEU A 215 35.50 39.96 -7.06
C LEU A 215 35.31 41.21 -7.94
N PRO A 216 36.35 41.69 -8.64
CA PRO A 216 36.27 42.94 -9.40
C PRO A 216 35.08 42.95 -10.38
N PRO A 217 34.48 44.13 -10.66
CA PRO A 217 33.16 44.31 -11.28
C PRO A 217 32.98 43.80 -12.72
N ARG A 218 33.89 42.97 -13.22
CA ARG A 218 33.90 42.42 -14.58
C ARG A 218 34.05 40.90 -14.65
N VAL A 219 34.19 40.21 -13.50
CA VAL A 219 34.17 38.74 -13.49
C VAL A 219 32.72 38.30 -13.29
N LEU A 220 32.02 38.16 -14.40
CA LEU A 220 30.69 37.56 -14.52
C LEU A 220 30.63 36.31 -13.62
N ILE A 221 29.87 36.37 -12.53
CA ILE A 221 29.23 35.19 -11.94
C ILE A 221 27.75 35.29 -12.31
N SER A 222 27.42 35.45 -13.60
CA SER A 222 27.44 34.51 -14.73
C SER A 222 26.15 33.68 -14.78
N PRO A 223 25.37 33.77 -15.87
CA PRO A 223 24.27 32.87 -16.25
C PRO A 223 24.41 31.40 -15.83
N LEU A 224 25.65 30.91 -15.71
CA LEU A 224 26.00 29.59 -15.19
C LEU A 224 25.50 29.30 -13.77
N VAL A 225 25.53 30.26 -12.83
CA VAL A 225 25.06 30.03 -11.45
C VAL A 225 23.54 29.93 -11.43
N GLY A 226 22.83 30.83 -12.12
CA GLY A 226 21.38 30.73 -12.28
C GLY A 226 20.97 29.41 -12.95
N ALA A 227 21.72 28.98 -13.98
CA ALA A 227 21.51 27.70 -14.63
C ALA A 227 21.77 26.51 -13.69
N ALA A 228 22.79 26.57 -12.83
CA ALA A 228 23.08 25.53 -11.84
C ALA A 228 21.96 25.39 -10.80
N VAL A 229 21.40 26.51 -10.32
CA VAL A 229 20.25 26.51 -9.41
C VAL A 229 19.02 25.87 -10.06
N LEU A 230 18.70 26.26 -11.30
CA LEU A 230 17.60 25.67 -12.08
C LEU A 230 17.81 24.18 -12.35
N ALA A 231 19.04 23.77 -12.65
CA ALA A 231 19.41 22.37 -12.83
C ALA A 231 19.23 21.55 -11.56
N TYR A 232 19.63 22.08 -10.40
CA TYR A 232 19.44 21.43 -9.10
C TYR A 232 17.95 21.29 -8.74
N ALA A 233 17.17 22.36 -8.94
CA ALA A 233 15.72 22.31 -8.73
C ALA A 233 15.06 21.26 -9.66
N THR A 234 15.46 21.24 -10.93
CA THR A 234 14.97 20.26 -11.90
C THR A 234 15.36 18.84 -11.50
N PHE A 235 16.60 18.61 -11.07
CA PHE A 235 17.06 17.32 -10.56
C PHE A 235 16.20 16.85 -9.38
N ALA A 236 15.96 17.70 -8.39
CA ALA A 236 15.17 17.35 -7.20
C ALA A 236 13.72 16.97 -7.56
N VAL A 237 13.08 17.77 -8.44
CA VAL A 237 11.74 17.49 -8.93
C VAL A 237 11.71 16.21 -9.77
N ALA A 238 12.64 16.06 -10.72
CA ALA A 238 12.74 14.89 -11.59
C ALA A 238 12.98 13.62 -10.78
N LEU A 239 13.85 13.65 -9.77
CA LEU A 239 14.11 12.51 -8.89
C LEU A 239 12.83 12.08 -8.16
N ARG A 240 12.08 13.05 -7.61
CA ARG A 240 10.80 12.77 -6.93
C ARG A 240 9.76 12.19 -7.88
N VAL A 241 9.66 12.72 -9.10
CA VAL A 241 8.72 12.26 -10.13
C VAL A 241 9.08 10.86 -10.62
N HIS A 242 10.34 10.62 -10.99
CA HIS A 242 10.80 9.33 -11.51
C HIS A 242 10.69 8.22 -10.48
N ARG A 243 11.06 8.48 -9.21
CA ARG A 243 10.87 7.48 -8.12
C ARG A 243 9.42 7.04 -7.94
N ARG A 244 8.45 7.91 -8.24
CA ARG A 244 7.02 7.59 -8.13
C ARG A 244 6.46 6.93 -9.39
N ARG A 245 6.82 7.43 -10.58
CA ARG A 245 6.22 7.02 -11.85
C ARG A 245 6.89 5.85 -12.55
N LEU A 246 8.17 5.56 -12.26
CA LEU A 246 8.89 4.46 -12.91
C LEU A 246 8.23 3.09 -12.69
N PRO A 247 7.82 2.73 -11.45
CA PRO A 247 7.13 1.45 -11.21
C PRO A 247 5.84 1.31 -12.03
N GLU A 248 5.08 2.40 -12.17
CA GLU A 248 3.79 2.40 -12.88
C GLU A 248 3.93 2.26 -14.41
N ARG A 249 5.05 2.70 -14.99
CA ARG A 249 5.22 2.79 -16.45
C ARG A 249 5.93 1.60 -17.06
N ILE A 250 6.91 1.04 -16.36
CA ILE A 250 7.85 0.08 -16.94
C ILE A 250 7.51 -1.36 -16.56
N ASP A 251 7.05 -1.59 -15.33
CA ASP A 251 6.95 -2.97 -14.81
C ASP A 251 5.77 -3.15 -13.84
N ARG A 252 4.68 -2.39 -14.08
CA ARG A 252 3.51 -2.36 -13.19
C ARG A 252 2.90 -3.75 -13.00
N ASP A 253 2.68 -4.48 -14.09
CA ASP A 253 1.99 -5.76 -14.07
C ASP A 253 2.85 -6.82 -13.38
N ARG A 254 4.16 -6.80 -13.63
CA ARG A 254 5.09 -7.74 -12.99
C ARG A 254 5.29 -7.45 -11.51
N ALA A 255 5.42 -6.17 -11.14
CA ALA A 255 5.46 -5.76 -9.74
C ALA A 255 4.15 -6.11 -9.02
N ALA A 256 3.00 -5.95 -9.68
CA ALA A 256 1.71 -6.37 -9.14
C ALA A 256 1.63 -7.89 -8.96
N ALA A 257 2.13 -8.68 -9.92
CA ALA A 257 2.18 -10.14 -9.80
C ALA A 257 3.07 -10.60 -8.64
N TRP A 258 4.23 -9.97 -8.46
CA TRP A 258 5.10 -10.22 -7.30
C TRP A 258 4.46 -9.83 -5.97
N LEU A 259 3.81 -8.66 -5.89
CA LEU A 259 3.09 -8.23 -4.70
C LEU A 259 1.93 -9.19 -4.36
N HIS A 260 1.22 -9.67 -5.37
CA HIS A 260 0.15 -10.64 -5.22
C HIS A 260 0.68 -11.98 -4.68
N LEU A 261 1.79 -12.48 -5.23
CA LEU A 261 2.44 -13.70 -4.77
C LEU A 261 2.93 -13.57 -3.32
N GLU A 262 3.60 -12.47 -2.98
CA GLU A 262 4.09 -12.19 -1.63
C GLU A 262 2.93 -12.07 -0.63
N ALA A 263 1.84 -11.38 -1.00
CA ALA A 263 0.64 -11.28 -0.18
C ALA A 263 -0.02 -12.65 0.04
N ARG A 264 -0.16 -13.45 -1.03
CA ARG A 264 -0.75 -14.80 -0.97
C ARG A 264 0.01 -15.70 0.01
N TRP A 265 1.34 -15.67 0.00
CA TRP A 265 2.15 -16.54 0.86
C TRP A 265 2.63 -15.87 2.16
N SER A 266 2.15 -14.66 2.47
CA SER A 266 2.53 -13.95 3.69
C SER A 266 1.91 -14.59 4.94
N PRO A 267 2.71 -14.92 5.97
CA PRO A 267 2.19 -15.47 7.23
C PRO A 267 1.35 -14.48 8.05
N HIS A 268 1.53 -13.17 7.82
CA HIS A 268 1.02 -12.10 8.69
C HIS A 268 -0.18 -11.34 8.11
N THR A 269 -0.68 -11.77 6.96
CA THR A 269 -1.80 -11.10 6.28
C THR A 269 -3.04 -11.96 6.44
N ASP A 270 -4.21 -11.34 6.60
CA ASP A 270 -5.54 -11.96 6.39
C ASP A 270 -5.74 -12.25 4.88
N ALA A 271 -4.74 -12.91 4.29
CA ALA A 271 -4.66 -13.23 2.88
C ALA A 271 -5.38 -14.54 2.55
N ASP A 272 -6.28 -15.00 3.43
CA ASP A 272 -7.12 -16.16 3.21
C ASP A 272 -7.93 -15.98 1.89
N ASP A 273 -8.32 -14.75 1.58
CA ASP A 273 -9.00 -14.35 0.34
C ASP A 273 -8.19 -14.61 -0.95
N TYR A 274 -6.85 -14.72 -0.88
CA TYR A 274 -6.00 -15.03 -2.04
C TYR A 274 -5.93 -16.53 -2.36
N PHE A 275 -6.52 -17.37 -1.51
CA PHE A 275 -6.63 -18.81 -1.71
C PHE A 275 -8.03 -19.24 -2.15
N VAL A 276 -8.90 -18.30 -2.52
CA VAL A 276 -10.12 -18.64 -3.26
C VAL A 276 -9.68 -19.40 -4.50
N ALA A 277 -10.07 -20.67 -4.60
CA ALA A 277 -9.72 -21.51 -5.72
C ALA A 277 -10.15 -20.78 -7.00
N ASP A 278 -9.17 -20.36 -7.81
CA ASP A 278 -9.47 -19.93 -9.16
C ASP A 278 -10.05 -21.16 -9.85
N ARG A 279 -11.36 -21.13 -10.14
CA ARG A 279 -12.06 -22.26 -10.75
C ARG A 279 -11.43 -22.65 -12.09
N SER A 280 -10.66 -21.76 -12.71
CA SER A 280 -9.92 -22.04 -13.94
C SER A 280 -8.72 -22.99 -13.74
N GLU A 281 -8.21 -23.13 -12.52
CA GLU A 281 -7.06 -23.99 -12.19
C GLU A 281 -7.46 -25.38 -11.66
N ILE A 282 -8.76 -25.63 -11.44
CA ILE A 282 -9.28 -26.91 -10.95
C ILE A 282 -9.38 -27.90 -12.13
N PRO A 283 -8.70 -29.05 -12.11
CA PRO A 283 -8.89 -30.09 -13.10
C PRO A 283 -10.38 -30.47 -13.21
N ARG A 284 -10.90 -30.65 -14.44
CA ARG A 284 -12.35 -30.86 -14.68
C ARG A 284 -12.95 -32.01 -13.85
N ASP A 285 -12.15 -33.03 -13.55
CA ASP A 285 -12.59 -34.19 -12.78
C ASP A 285 -12.72 -33.88 -11.27
N GLU A 286 -11.83 -33.05 -10.73
CA GLU A 286 -11.92 -32.55 -9.35
C GLU A 286 -13.10 -31.60 -9.21
N GLU A 287 -13.28 -30.69 -10.17
CA GLU A 287 -14.41 -29.75 -10.20
C GLU A 287 -15.76 -30.49 -10.25
N ARG A 288 -15.85 -31.56 -11.04
CA ARG A 288 -17.05 -32.41 -11.11
C ARG A 288 -17.33 -33.13 -9.79
N THR A 289 -16.27 -33.55 -9.10
CA THR A 289 -16.36 -34.24 -7.81
C THR A 289 -16.75 -33.28 -6.69
N GLU A 290 -16.21 -32.07 -6.71
CA GLU A 290 -16.49 -31.02 -5.73
C GLU A 290 -17.92 -30.50 -5.87
N ARG A 291 -18.39 -30.21 -7.09
CA ARG A 291 -19.81 -29.88 -7.35
C ARG A 291 -20.76 -30.96 -6.83
N ARG A 292 -20.38 -32.23 -6.96
CA ARG A 292 -21.20 -33.36 -6.47
C ARG A 292 -21.21 -33.43 -4.94
N ARG A 293 -20.12 -33.05 -4.27
CA ARG A 293 -20.03 -32.97 -2.80
C ARG A 293 -20.75 -31.75 -2.24
N GLU A 294 -20.62 -30.58 -2.86
CA GLU A 294 -21.35 -29.36 -2.49
C GLU A 294 -22.86 -29.57 -2.59
N ALA A 295 -23.33 -30.19 -3.68
CA ALA A 295 -24.74 -30.56 -3.85
C ALA A 295 -25.25 -31.57 -2.78
N GLN A 296 -24.35 -32.31 -2.13
CA GLN A 296 -24.70 -33.23 -1.04
C GLN A 296 -24.59 -32.58 0.36
N GLN A 297 -23.91 -31.44 0.48
CA GLN A 297 -23.65 -30.75 1.76
C GLN A 297 -24.45 -29.46 1.93
N THR A 298 -25.09 -28.97 0.87
CA THR A 298 -25.99 -27.83 0.98
C THR A 298 -27.24 -28.28 1.74
N PRO A 299 -27.62 -27.61 2.86
CA PRO A 299 -28.91 -27.85 3.49
C PRO A 299 -30.03 -27.67 2.45
N PRO A 300 -31.19 -28.34 2.59
CA PRO A 300 -32.30 -28.10 1.68
C PRO A 300 -32.57 -26.60 1.60
N ASP A 301 -32.61 -26.05 0.38
CA ASP A 301 -32.84 -24.62 0.15
C ASP A 301 -34.05 -24.15 0.96
N PRO A 302 -34.01 -22.94 1.55
CA PRO A 302 -35.17 -22.37 2.23
C PRO A 302 -36.38 -22.41 1.29
N SER A 303 -37.53 -22.76 1.84
CA SER A 303 -38.71 -22.99 1.02
C SER A 303 -39.08 -21.71 0.29
N TRP A 304 -39.60 -21.82 -0.95
CA TRP A 304 -39.89 -20.65 -1.81
C TRP A 304 -40.71 -19.54 -1.13
N HIS A 305 -41.58 -19.92 -0.18
CA HIS A 305 -42.44 -19.01 0.56
C HIS A 305 -41.67 -18.20 1.62
N GLU A 306 -40.61 -18.78 2.21
CA GLU A 306 -39.72 -18.09 3.14
C GLU A 306 -38.85 -17.05 2.42
N VAL A 307 -38.33 -17.41 1.23
CA VAL A 307 -37.50 -16.52 0.42
C VAL A 307 -38.30 -15.35 -0.16
N LEU A 308 -39.56 -15.59 -0.54
CA LEU A 308 -40.45 -14.55 -1.05
C LEU A 308 -41.21 -13.79 0.06
N GLY A 309 -41.07 -14.19 1.33
CA GLY A 309 -41.75 -13.55 2.46
C GLY A 309 -43.27 -13.68 2.41
N VAL A 310 -43.79 -14.76 1.83
CA VAL A 310 -45.23 -15.03 1.67
C VAL A 310 -45.66 -16.24 2.48
N ALA A 311 -46.96 -16.36 2.77
CA ALA A 311 -47.48 -17.56 3.40
C ALA A 311 -47.30 -18.78 2.48
N ALA A 312 -47.10 -19.97 3.06
CA ALA A 312 -47.03 -21.20 2.29
C ALA A 312 -48.31 -21.44 1.45
N THR A 313 -49.44 -20.84 1.85
CA THR A 313 -50.76 -20.87 1.18
C THR A 313 -51.02 -19.71 0.21
N ALA A 314 -50.04 -18.84 -0.04
CA ALA A 314 -50.22 -17.63 -0.84
C ALA A 314 -50.75 -17.93 -2.26
N SER A 315 -51.63 -17.05 -2.72
CA SER A 315 -52.21 -17.05 -4.06
C SER A 315 -51.18 -16.62 -5.11
N GLU A 316 -51.44 -16.94 -6.39
CA GLU A 316 -50.59 -16.52 -7.51
C GLU A 316 -50.35 -15.00 -7.54
N GLY A 317 -51.40 -14.22 -7.26
CA GLY A 317 -51.33 -12.76 -7.24
C GLY A 317 -50.39 -12.22 -6.15
N GLU A 318 -50.42 -12.84 -4.97
CA GLU A 318 -49.54 -12.47 -3.85
C GLU A 318 -48.09 -12.86 -4.13
N ILE A 319 -47.85 -14.04 -4.71
CA ILE A 319 -46.50 -14.51 -5.09
C ILE A 319 -45.89 -13.58 -6.16
N LYS A 320 -46.64 -13.21 -7.19
CA LYS A 320 -46.18 -12.28 -8.24
C LYS A 320 -45.91 -10.87 -7.68
N THR A 321 -46.70 -10.43 -6.70
CA THR A 321 -46.52 -9.13 -6.06
C THR A 321 -45.26 -9.10 -5.22
N ALA A 322 -45.09 -10.09 -4.33
CA ALA A 322 -43.92 -10.21 -3.47
C ALA A 322 -42.62 -10.35 -4.28
N TYR A 323 -42.63 -11.12 -5.38
CA TYR A 323 -41.49 -11.21 -6.28
C TYR A 323 -41.08 -9.86 -6.87
N ARG A 324 -42.05 -9.07 -7.37
CA ARG A 324 -41.79 -7.75 -7.97
C ARG A 324 -41.26 -6.77 -6.94
N GLU A 325 -41.77 -6.79 -5.72
CA GLU A 325 -41.30 -5.94 -4.62
C GLU A 325 -39.88 -6.32 -4.19
N ALA A 326 -39.61 -7.61 -4.03
CA ALA A 326 -38.29 -8.11 -3.66
C ALA A 326 -37.24 -7.76 -4.74
N ILE A 327 -37.50 -8.03 -6.02
CA ILE A 327 -36.52 -7.78 -7.09
C ILE A 327 -36.28 -6.29 -7.34
N LYS A 328 -37.28 -5.44 -7.09
CA LYS A 328 -37.15 -3.99 -7.16
C LYS A 328 -36.19 -3.43 -6.08
N GLY A 329 -35.96 -4.16 -4.98
CA GLY A 329 -34.95 -3.81 -3.98
C GLY A 329 -33.52 -4.04 -4.46
N TYR A 330 -33.29 -5.04 -5.31
CA TYR A 330 -31.96 -5.54 -5.69
C TYR A 330 -31.59 -5.31 -7.17
N HIS A 331 -32.42 -4.61 -7.94
CA HIS A 331 -32.17 -4.32 -9.36
C HIS A 331 -30.85 -3.58 -9.59
N SER A 332 -30.12 -3.95 -10.66
CA SER A 332 -28.80 -3.42 -11.02
C SER A 332 -28.76 -1.89 -11.02
N ASP A 333 -29.80 -1.25 -11.53
CA ASP A 333 -29.88 0.22 -11.61
C ASP A 333 -29.89 0.91 -10.23
N ARG A 334 -30.41 0.25 -9.19
CA ARG A 334 -30.45 0.80 -7.83
C ARG A 334 -29.17 0.54 -7.05
N VAL A 335 -28.48 -0.56 -7.34
CA VAL A 335 -27.22 -0.94 -6.67
C VAL A 335 -25.98 -0.48 -7.45
N ALA A 336 -26.15 0.07 -8.66
CA ALA A 336 -25.08 0.62 -9.49
C ALA A 336 -24.31 1.77 -8.82
N THR A 337 -24.92 2.53 -7.91
CA THR A 337 -24.24 3.60 -7.15
C THR A 337 -23.56 3.09 -5.88
N LEU A 338 -23.77 1.82 -5.49
CA LEU A 338 -23.21 1.22 -4.29
C LEU A 338 -21.84 0.56 -4.56
N GLY A 339 -21.06 0.36 -3.50
CA GLY A 339 -19.73 -0.27 -3.56
C GLY A 339 -19.76 -1.75 -4.00
N PRO A 340 -18.61 -2.31 -4.43
CA PRO A 340 -18.53 -3.63 -5.07
C PRO A 340 -19.05 -4.78 -4.20
N LYS A 341 -18.86 -4.71 -2.87
CA LYS A 341 -19.39 -5.71 -1.92
C LYS A 341 -20.93 -5.75 -1.88
N LEU A 342 -21.59 -4.60 -2.02
CA LEU A 342 -23.06 -4.52 -2.02
C LEU A 342 -23.65 -4.92 -3.37
N ARG A 343 -22.93 -4.69 -4.47
CA ARG A 343 -23.33 -5.18 -5.80
C ARG A 343 -23.28 -6.71 -5.87
N ALA A 344 -22.21 -7.32 -5.37
CA ALA A 344 -22.08 -8.78 -5.32
C ALA A 344 -23.19 -9.43 -4.49
N LEU A 345 -23.49 -8.85 -3.32
CA LEU A 345 -24.58 -9.31 -2.45
C LEU A 345 -25.96 -9.18 -3.13
N ALA A 346 -26.22 -8.06 -3.80
CA ALA A 346 -27.48 -7.86 -4.52
C ALA A 346 -27.66 -8.83 -5.70
N GLU A 347 -26.58 -9.20 -6.38
CA GLU A 347 -26.61 -10.21 -7.44
C GLU A 347 -26.90 -11.61 -6.89
N GLU A 348 -26.30 -11.98 -5.75
CA GLU A 348 -26.55 -13.25 -5.07
C GLU A 348 -28.00 -13.36 -4.59
N GLU A 349 -28.52 -12.31 -3.94
CA GLU A 349 -29.91 -12.28 -3.45
C GLU A 349 -30.93 -12.24 -4.59
N SER A 350 -30.65 -11.52 -5.68
CA SER A 350 -31.52 -11.53 -6.87
C SER A 350 -31.62 -12.93 -7.49
N LYS A 351 -30.51 -13.69 -7.53
CA LYS A 351 -30.51 -15.08 -8.00
C LYS A 351 -31.35 -15.97 -7.08
N ARG A 352 -31.23 -15.83 -5.76
CA ARG A 352 -32.08 -16.55 -4.78
C ARG A 352 -33.57 -16.27 -4.98
N ILE A 353 -33.95 -15.00 -5.14
CA ILE A 353 -35.35 -14.60 -5.34
C ILE A 353 -35.91 -15.20 -6.64
N ASN A 354 -35.13 -15.20 -7.73
CA ASN A 354 -35.55 -15.79 -9.00
C ASN A 354 -35.75 -17.32 -8.89
N VAL A 355 -34.82 -18.02 -8.22
CA VAL A 355 -34.93 -19.47 -7.98
C VAL A 355 -36.17 -19.79 -7.14
N ALA A 356 -36.44 -19.01 -6.10
CA ALA A 356 -37.63 -19.16 -5.27
C ALA A 356 -38.93 -18.92 -6.05
N TYR A 357 -38.97 -17.89 -6.91
CA TYR A 357 -40.13 -17.63 -7.76
C TYR A 357 -40.38 -18.76 -8.77
N ASP A 358 -39.32 -19.32 -9.36
CA ASP A 358 -39.44 -20.48 -10.25
C ASP A 358 -39.93 -21.73 -9.52
N ALA A 359 -39.47 -21.96 -8.28
CA ALA A 359 -39.95 -23.04 -7.42
C ALA A 359 -41.42 -22.84 -7.03
N ALA A 360 -41.82 -21.61 -6.67
CA ALA A 360 -43.22 -21.26 -6.38
C ALA A 360 -44.12 -21.47 -7.60
N ARG A 361 -43.65 -21.07 -8.77
CA ARG A 361 -44.35 -21.25 -10.05
C ARG A 361 -44.60 -22.72 -10.38
N LYS A 362 -43.57 -23.57 -10.22
CA LYS A 362 -43.69 -25.02 -10.42
C LYS A 362 -44.63 -25.68 -9.40
N ALA A 363 -44.57 -25.24 -8.14
CA ALA A 363 -45.41 -25.79 -7.07
C ALA A 363 -46.90 -25.39 -7.20
N ARG A 364 -47.19 -24.21 -7.77
CA ARG A 364 -48.54 -23.65 -7.89
C ARG A 364 -49.15 -23.75 -9.28
N GLY A 365 -48.38 -24.17 -10.29
CA GLY A 365 -48.88 -24.49 -11.63
C GLY A 365 -49.31 -23.29 -12.47
N PHE A 366 -48.80 -22.09 -12.19
CA PHE A 366 -49.09 -20.89 -12.98
C PHE A 366 -47.94 -20.57 -13.95
N ARG A 367 -48.19 -19.74 -14.98
CA ARG A 367 -47.19 -19.38 -16.00
C ARG A 367 -46.48 -18.07 -15.72
#